data_AF-A0A2H0UMV3-F1
#
_entry.id   AF-A0A2H0UMV3-F1
#
_cell.length_a   1.000
_cell.length_b   1.000
_cell.length_c   1.000
_cell.angle_alpha   90.00
_cell.angle_beta   90.00
_cell.angle_gamma   90.00
#
_symmetry.space_group_name_H-M   'P 1'
#
loop_
_entity.id
_entity.type
_entity.pdbx_description
1 polymer ?
#
loop_
_entity_poly.entity_id
_entity_poly.type
_entity_poly.pdbx_seq_one_letter_code
_entity_poly.pdbx_strand_id
1 'polypeptide(L)'
;MNDQNNQQPGQSSGSQMNQPSQSFGGGQGKQPEGGRKSRGWTGIIVIIILILLIILVSGGDRQDEDGTDVTNGDETSLNGDTLGDDSDEDGEEVSEPRGQGAMNMSPVTAGGDVYAFSDIDWLFSTGSAGNTMVRTQFVGFTRNQIAIDVLPYRLGEYGGTCSEIAVPSGAASFVSGANARPITFAECVGAGSREQLGVYQNGQLIETYSRRTTTGGSFGQMTKVQTIDLAGIVE
;
A
#
# COMPACT_ATOMS: atom_id res chain seq x y z
N MET A 1 66.88 -8.36 -17.68
CA MET A 1 65.63 -8.08 -16.95
C MET A 1 64.54 -7.98 -18.00
N ASN A 2 63.54 -8.84 -17.85
CA ASN A 2 62.37 -9.07 -18.70
C ASN A 2 61.47 -7.80 -18.71
N ASP A 3 60.53 -7.56 -19.62
CA ASP A 3 59.49 -8.46 -20.12
C ASP A 3 59.06 -8.20 -21.57
N GLN A 4 58.70 -9.30 -22.22
CA GLN A 4 58.15 -9.40 -23.57
C GLN A 4 56.67 -9.08 -23.57
N ASN A 5 56.28 -8.24 -24.52
CA ASN A 5 54.94 -8.13 -25.05
C ASN A 5 54.73 -9.30 -26.04
N ASN A 6 53.77 -10.19 -25.79
CA ASN A 6 53.22 -11.00 -26.88
C ASN A 6 51.79 -11.45 -26.57
N GLN A 7 50.87 -11.05 -27.45
CA GLN A 7 49.51 -11.53 -27.55
C GLN A 7 49.49 -12.93 -28.18
N GLN A 8 48.57 -13.79 -27.75
CA GLN A 8 47.95 -14.76 -28.66
C GLN A 8 46.47 -15.02 -28.30
N PRO A 9 45.64 -15.37 -29.32
CA PRO A 9 44.19 -15.41 -29.26
C PRO A 9 43.62 -16.80 -28.92
N GLY A 10 42.31 -16.85 -28.72
CA GLY A 10 41.58 -17.94 -28.10
C GLY A 10 41.52 -19.29 -28.83
N GLN A 11 40.99 -20.27 -28.10
CA GLN A 11 40.47 -21.52 -28.63
C GLN A 11 39.27 -21.98 -27.80
N SER A 12 38.18 -22.26 -28.51
CA SER A 12 36.96 -22.92 -28.06
C SER A 12 37.21 -24.41 -27.78
N SER A 13 36.66 -24.92 -26.69
CA SER A 13 36.36 -26.35 -26.46
C SER A 13 35.21 -26.35 -25.46
N GLY A 14 34.00 -26.83 -25.77
CA GLY A 14 33.69 -28.14 -26.32
C GLY A 14 33.36 -29.07 -25.15
N SER A 15 32.09 -29.14 -24.75
CA SER A 15 31.58 -30.21 -23.87
C SER A 15 30.11 -30.46 -24.19
N GLN A 16 29.91 -31.51 -25.00
CA GLN A 16 28.64 -32.21 -25.20
C GLN A 16 28.27 -32.93 -23.90
N MET A 17 27.03 -32.76 -23.42
CA MET A 17 26.41 -33.70 -22.48
C MET A 17 25.35 -34.52 -23.22
N ASN A 18 25.54 -35.84 -23.14
CA ASN A 18 24.68 -36.89 -23.66
C ASN A 18 23.27 -36.83 -23.04
N GLN A 19 22.24 -36.84 -23.88
CA GLN A 19 20.91 -37.35 -23.54
C GLN A 19 20.79 -38.79 -24.02
N PRO A 20 20.28 -39.73 -23.20
CA PRO A 20 19.70 -40.96 -23.72
C PRO A 20 18.20 -40.80 -23.97
N SER A 21 17.80 -41.31 -25.13
CA SER A 21 16.46 -41.35 -25.70
C SER A 21 15.64 -42.58 -25.29
N GLN A 22 14.33 -42.32 -25.09
CA GLN A 22 13.15 -43.14 -25.37
C GLN A 22 12.86 -44.44 -24.59
N SER A 23 11.63 -44.50 -24.04
CA SER A 23 10.70 -45.62 -24.31
C SER A 23 9.24 -45.15 -24.19
N PHE A 24 8.50 -45.34 -25.28
CA PHE A 24 7.04 -45.25 -25.39
C PHE A 24 6.46 -46.64 -25.04
N GLY A 25 5.42 -46.68 -24.21
CA GLY A 25 4.64 -47.89 -23.95
C GLY A 25 3.25 -47.53 -23.44
N GLY A 26 2.24 -47.78 -24.27
CA GLY A 26 0.83 -47.47 -23.99
C GLY A 26 0.14 -48.44 -23.03
N GLY A 27 -0.98 -48.00 -22.48
CA GLY A 27 -1.92 -48.83 -21.70
C GLY A 27 -3.21 -48.07 -21.41
N GLN A 28 -4.30 -48.48 -22.06
CA GLN A 28 -5.67 -48.02 -21.85
C GLN A 28 -6.19 -48.35 -20.45
N GLY A 29 -7.06 -47.51 -19.88
CA GLY A 29 -7.92 -47.94 -18.76
C GLY A 29 -8.70 -46.86 -18.01
N LYS A 30 -9.97 -46.66 -18.42
CA LYS A 30 -11.15 -46.29 -17.61
C LYS A 30 -11.27 -44.87 -17.01
N GLN A 31 -12.09 -44.07 -17.70
CA GLN A 31 -13.35 -43.43 -17.25
C GLN A 31 -13.42 -42.82 -15.84
N PRO A 32 -13.68 -41.50 -15.69
CA PRO A 32 -14.08 -40.93 -14.40
C PRO A 32 -15.56 -41.23 -14.12
N GLU A 33 -15.83 -41.94 -13.02
CA GLU A 33 -17.17 -42.01 -12.43
C GLU A 33 -17.53 -40.65 -11.83
N GLY A 34 -18.55 -40.02 -12.43
CA GLY A 34 -19.18 -38.82 -11.89
C GLY A 34 -19.95 -39.13 -10.61
N GLY A 35 -19.34 -38.85 -9.47
CA GLY A 35 -20.04 -38.75 -8.19
C GLY A 35 -20.77 -37.41 -8.08
N ARG A 36 -22.03 -37.35 -8.52
CA ARG A 36 -22.96 -36.26 -8.16
C ARG A 36 -23.20 -36.29 -6.64
N LYS A 37 -22.47 -35.47 -5.88
CA LYS A 37 -22.88 -35.11 -4.51
C LYS A 37 -23.94 -34.01 -4.59
N SER A 38 -25.17 -34.39 -4.24
CA SER A 38 -26.31 -33.50 -4.06
C SER A 38 -25.93 -32.32 -3.16
N ARG A 39 -25.93 -31.11 -3.73
CA ARG A 39 -25.92 -29.85 -2.96
C ARG A 39 -27.23 -29.79 -2.17
N GLY A 40 -27.16 -30.16 -0.89
CA GLY A 40 -28.27 -30.00 0.05
C GLY A 40 -28.65 -28.53 0.15
N TRP A 41 -29.89 -28.21 -0.18
CA TRP A 41 -30.53 -26.90 0.00
C TRP A 41 -30.69 -26.49 1.48
N THR A 42 -30.17 -27.27 2.42
CA THR A 42 -30.20 -27.00 3.86
C THR A 42 -29.21 -25.93 4.30
N GLY A 43 -28.11 -25.70 3.57
CA GLY A 43 -27.12 -24.67 3.94
C GLY A 43 -27.61 -23.23 3.75
N ILE A 44 -28.48 -23.00 2.77
CA ILE A 44 -29.03 -21.66 2.47
C ILE A 44 -30.06 -21.25 3.53
N ILE A 45 -30.84 -22.21 4.04
CA ILE A 45 -31.86 -21.95 5.07
C ILE A 45 -31.22 -21.49 6.39
N VAL A 46 -30.09 -22.09 6.77
CA VAL A 46 -29.35 -21.69 7.99
C VAL A 46 -28.83 -20.26 7.89
N ILE A 47 -28.35 -19.83 6.72
CA ILE A 47 -27.85 -18.47 6.50
C ILE A 47 -28.98 -17.44 6.57
N ILE A 48 -30.16 -17.75 6.01
CA ILE A 48 -31.32 -16.84 6.04
C ILE A 48 -31.83 -16.63 7.47
N ILE A 49 -31.88 -17.69 8.29
CA ILE A 49 -32.28 -17.58 9.70
C ILE A 49 -31.29 -16.72 10.49
N LEU A 50 -29.99 -16.83 10.20
CA LEU A 50 -28.93 -16.07 10.87
C LEU A 50 -29.00 -14.57 10.55
N ILE A 51 -29.33 -14.21 9.32
CA ILE A 51 -29.54 -12.81 8.91
C ILE A 51 -30.79 -12.22 9.58
N LEU A 52 -31.90 -12.97 9.65
CA LEU A 52 -33.13 -12.51 10.31
C LEU A 52 -32.93 -12.28 11.82
N LEU A 53 -32.12 -13.09 12.49
CA LEU A 53 -31.80 -12.91 13.91
C LEU A 53 -30.99 -11.62 14.18
N ILE A 54 -30.10 -11.22 13.27
CA ILE A 54 -29.30 -9.99 13.41
C ILE A 54 -30.19 -8.74 13.28
N ILE A 55 -31.19 -8.77 12.39
CA ILE A 55 -32.12 -7.66 12.18
C ILE A 55 -33.04 -7.48 13.41
N LEU A 56 -33.47 -8.56 14.05
CA LEU A 56 -34.32 -8.49 15.24
C LEU A 56 -33.59 -7.99 16.50
N VAL A 57 -32.27 -8.19 16.60
CA VAL A 57 -31.46 -7.71 17.74
C VAL A 57 -31.11 -6.22 17.61
N SER A 58 -31.18 -5.66 16.40
CA SER A 58 -30.84 -4.26 16.13
C SER A 58 -32.06 -3.32 16.08
N GLY A 59 -33.28 -3.85 16.23
CA GLY A 59 -34.54 -3.13 16.04
C GLY A 59 -35.44 -3.11 17.27
N GLY A 60 -34.93 -2.64 18.43
CA GLY A 60 -35.70 -2.54 19.68
C GLY A 60 -35.56 -1.18 20.37
N ASP A 61 -36.57 -0.32 20.13
CA ASP A 61 -37.14 0.79 20.92
C ASP A 61 -36.35 2.06 21.29
N ARG A 62 -36.82 3.21 20.77
CA ARG A 62 -37.66 4.24 21.48
C ARG A 62 -38.04 5.36 20.50
N GLN A 63 -39.30 5.52 20.07
CA GLN A 63 -40.51 6.00 20.77
C GLN A 63 -40.70 7.51 20.55
N ASP A 64 -41.55 7.84 19.57
CA ASP A 64 -42.19 9.13 19.38
C ASP A 64 -43.16 9.40 20.54
N GLU A 65 -43.15 10.61 21.12
CA GLU A 65 -44.32 11.16 21.82
C GLU A 65 -44.32 12.70 21.84
N ASP A 66 -45.54 13.22 21.72
CA ASP A 66 -45.98 14.54 21.33
C ASP A 66 -45.81 15.67 22.39
N GLY A 67 -45.67 16.90 21.86
CA GLY A 67 -46.10 18.22 22.33
C GLY A 67 -46.42 18.55 23.79
N THR A 68 -45.91 19.70 24.28
CA THR A 68 -46.76 20.85 24.66
C THR A 68 -45.97 22.15 24.85
N ASP A 69 -46.63 23.23 24.39
CA ASP A 69 -46.32 24.66 24.38
C ASP A 69 -46.41 25.33 25.78
N VAL A 70 -46.14 26.65 25.81
CA VAL A 70 -46.20 27.70 26.85
C VAL A 70 -45.01 27.77 27.83
N THR A 71 -44.24 28.88 27.89
CA THR A 71 -44.77 30.20 28.29
C THR A 71 -43.89 31.36 27.79
N ASN A 72 -44.57 32.39 27.29
CA ASN A 72 -44.08 33.73 26.97
C ASN A 72 -43.32 34.42 28.11
N GLY A 73 -42.32 35.21 27.74
CA GLY A 73 -41.62 36.17 28.60
C GLY A 73 -40.82 37.15 27.75
N ASP A 74 -41.56 38.04 27.09
CA ASP A 74 -41.12 39.21 26.32
C ASP A 74 -40.42 40.24 27.24
N GLU A 75 -39.15 40.57 26.98
CA GLU A 75 -38.55 41.86 27.34
C GLU A 75 -37.58 42.32 26.23
N THR A 76 -38.04 43.30 25.46
CA THR A 76 -37.26 44.17 24.58
C THR A 76 -36.22 45.00 25.34
N SER A 77 -34.99 45.13 24.80
CA SER A 77 -34.37 46.45 24.55
C SER A 77 -33.08 46.34 23.72
N LEU A 78 -33.01 47.21 22.72
CA LEU A 78 -31.91 47.43 21.78
C LEU A 78 -30.73 48.21 22.39
N ASN A 79 -29.57 48.00 21.76
CA ASN A 79 -28.37 48.85 21.65
C ASN A 79 -27.34 48.87 22.80
N GLY A 80 -26.16 48.34 22.48
CA GLY A 80 -24.90 48.59 23.18
C GLY A 80 -23.74 47.98 22.42
N ASP A 81 -23.17 48.73 21.47
CA ASP A 81 -21.83 48.48 20.92
C ASP A 81 -20.85 48.22 22.06
N THR A 82 -20.19 47.06 22.05
CA THR A 82 -18.95 46.86 22.82
C THR A 82 -18.02 45.98 22.01
N LEU A 83 -16.94 46.62 21.56
CA LEU A 83 -15.73 45.99 21.02
C LEU A 83 -15.08 45.13 22.12
N GLY A 84 -14.87 43.86 21.80
CA GLY A 84 -13.99 42.89 22.49
C GLY A 84 -13.91 41.68 21.57
N ASP A 85 -12.86 41.58 20.75
CA ASP A 85 -11.66 40.80 21.11
C ASP A 85 -12.04 39.36 21.49
N ASP A 86 -12.11 38.49 20.49
CA ASP A 86 -11.77 37.08 20.63
C ASP A 86 -11.20 36.59 19.29
N SER A 87 -9.89 36.44 19.35
CA SER A 87 -8.92 35.83 18.48
C SER A 87 -9.29 34.42 17.96
N ASP A 88 -8.69 34.10 16.82
CA ASP A 88 -8.20 32.78 16.42
C ASP A 88 -9.22 31.65 16.16
N GLU A 89 -9.69 31.57 14.92
CA GLU A 89 -9.96 30.28 14.27
C GLU A 89 -9.10 30.17 13.00
N ASP A 90 -7.78 30.24 13.17
CA ASP A 90 -6.89 29.47 12.32
C ASP A 90 -7.21 28.00 12.65
N GLY A 91 -8.04 27.39 11.81
CA GLY A 91 -8.18 25.95 11.78
C GLY A 91 -6.81 25.37 11.45
N GLU A 92 -6.02 25.07 12.48
CA GLU A 92 -4.79 24.30 12.34
C GLU A 92 -5.17 23.03 11.59
N GLU A 93 -4.71 22.96 10.35
CA GLU A 93 -4.63 21.73 9.61
C GLU A 93 -3.83 20.79 10.50
N VAL A 94 -4.53 19.86 11.15
CA VAL A 94 -3.93 18.82 11.96
C VAL A 94 -3.11 17.99 10.99
N SER A 95 -1.86 18.41 10.79
CA SER A 95 -0.83 17.61 10.14
C SER A 95 -0.74 16.35 10.97
N GLU A 96 -1.35 15.27 10.47
CA GLU A 96 -1.22 13.96 11.04
C GLU A 96 0.27 13.69 11.34
N PRO A 97 0.58 12.98 12.44
CA PRO A 97 1.95 12.76 12.85
C PRO A 97 2.73 12.16 11.69
N ARG A 98 3.70 12.94 11.18
CA ARG A 98 4.66 12.52 10.17
C ARG A 98 5.20 11.13 10.53
N GLY A 99 5.14 10.25 9.55
CA GLY A 99 5.34 8.82 9.65
C GLY A 99 6.45 8.37 10.59
N GLN A 100 6.14 7.43 11.49
CA GLN A 100 7.11 6.81 12.40
C GLN A 100 8.17 5.96 11.67
N GLY A 101 8.16 5.91 10.34
CA GLY A 101 8.97 4.99 9.54
C GLY A 101 9.86 5.63 8.49
N ALA A 102 9.68 6.90 8.12
CA ALA A 102 10.37 7.40 6.94
C ALA A 102 11.85 7.74 7.17
N MET A 103 12.70 7.22 6.29
CA MET A 103 14.10 7.62 6.18
C MET A 103 14.28 8.64 5.06
N ASN A 104 14.99 9.73 5.34
CA ASN A 104 15.37 10.70 4.30
C ASN A 104 16.04 9.99 3.11
N MET A 105 15.75 10.45 1.90
CA MET A 105 16.46 10.01 0.70
C MET A 105 17.94 10.38 0.77
N SER A 106 18.80 9.59 0.13
CA SER A 106 20.13 10.07 -0.22
C SER A 106 20.05 10.81 -1.55
N PRO A 107 20.55 12.05 -1.65
CA PRO A 107 20.57 12.78 -2.92
C PRO A 107 21.20 11.94 -4.04
N VAL A 108 20.64 12.03 -5.24
CA VAL A 108 21.08 11.29 -6.42
C VAL A 108 21.51 12.26 -7.51
N THR A 109 22.66 12.00 -8.12
CA THR A 109 23.11 12.73 -9.31
C THR A 109 22.79 11.93 -10.57
N ALA A 110 22.05 12.52 -11.51
CA ALA A 110 21.73 11.92 -12.80
C ALA A 110 21.70 13.00 -13.89
N GLY A 111 22.35 12.75 -15.02
CA GLY A 111 22.34 13.69 -16.15
C GLY A 111 22.99 15.06 -15.89
N GLY A 112 23.74 15.23 -14.80
CA GLY A 112 24.31 16.51 -14.37
C GLY A 112 23.47 17.25 -13.33
N ASP A 113 22.27 16.77 -13.04
CA ASP A 113 21.37 17.32 -12.03
C ASP A 113 21.43 16.51 -10.72
N VAL A 114 21.13 17.18 -9.60
CA VAL A 114 21.01 16.58 -8.27
C VAL A 114 19.55 16.56 -7.84
N TYR A 115 19.02 15.36 -7.59
CA TYR A 115 17.65 15.12 -7.14
C TYR A 115 17.63 14.78 -5.66
N ALA A 116 16.65 15.32 -4.92
CA ALA A 116 16.43 15.01 -3.51
C ALA A 116 14.95 15.20 -3.12
N PHE A 117 14.49 14.44 -2.13
CA PHE A 117 13.26 14.71 -1.38
C PHE A 117 13.52 14.50 0.11
N SER A 118 12.74 15.18 0.94
CA SER A 118 12.84 15.02 2.40
C SER A 118 12.12 13.77 2.88
N ASP A 119 10.96 13.46 2.29
CA ASP A 119 10.11 12.37 2.75
C ASP A 119 9.22 11.77 1.63
N ILE A 120 8.53 10.67 1.92
CA ILE A 120 7.40 10.14 1.17
C ILE A 120 6.19 10.01 2.09
N ASP A 121 5.14 10.75 1.78
CA ASP A 121 3.86 10.64 2.48
C ASP A 121 2.98 9.55 1.85
N TRP A 122 2.23 8.85 2.72
CA TRP A 122 1.17 7.94 2.30
C TRP A 122 -0.18 8.63 2.33
N LEU A 123 -0.90 8.56 1.22
CA LEU A 123 -2.27 9.05 1.13
C LEU A 123 -3.22 7.86 1.03
N PHE A 124 -4.08 7.72 2.03
CA PHE A 124 -5.07 6.65 2.12
C PHE A 124 -6.48 7.21 1.91
N SER A 125 -7.22 6.60 0.99
CA SER A 125 -8.63 6.94 0.77
C SER A 125 -9.47 5.68 0.75
N THR A 126 -10.24 5.46 1.82
CA THR A 126 -11.08 4.27 1.98
C THR A 126 -12.37 4.43 1.19
N GLY A 127 -12.60 3.51 0.25
CA GLY A 127 -13.83 3.40 -0.52
C GLY A 127 -14.92 2.61 0.22
N SER A 128 -16.16 2.74 -0.25
CA SER A 128 -17.35 2.10 0.33
C SER A 128 -17.35 0.57 0.33
N ALA A 129 -16.50 -0.06 -0.48
CA ALA A 129 -16.37 -1.52 -0.56
C ALA A 129 -15.36 -2.11 0.45
N GLY A 130 -14.85 -1.31 1.39
CA GLY A 130 -13.83 -1.75 2.35
C GLY A 130 -12.44 -1.94 1.72
N ASN A 131 -12.21 -1.35 0.56
CA ASN A 131 -10.89 -1.22 -0.05
C ASN A 131 -10.36 0.19 0.17
N THR A 132 -9.06 0.32 0.37
CA THR A 132 -8.36 1.59 0.50
C THR A 132 -7.50 1.83 -0.74
N MET A 133 -7.73 2.97 -1.39
CA MET A 133 -6.83 3.52 -2.39
C MET A 133 -5.55 3.97 -1.68
N VAL A 134 -4.40 3.48 -2.15
CA VAL A 134 -3.09 3.87 -1.63
C VAL A 134 -2.34 4.66 -2.69
N ARG A 135 -1.85 5.84 -2.29
CA ARG A 135 -0.94 6.68 -3.08
C ARG A 135 0.28 7.07 -2.26
N THR A 136 1.36 7.40 -2.96
CA THR A 136 2.58 7.98 -2.36
C THR A 136 2.84 9.36 -2.93
N GLN A 137 3.33 10.28 -2.11
CA GLN A 137 3.69 11.63 -2.53
C GLN A 137 5.11 11.96 -2.07
N PHE A 138 5.93 12.52 -2.96
CA PHE A 138 7.25 13.01 -2.57
C PHE A 138 7.12 14.35 -1.85
N VAL A 139 7.67 14.45 -0.65
CA VAL A 139 7.68 15.68 0.14
C VAL A 139 8.99 16.41 -0.09
N GLY A 140 8.90 17.70 -0.43
CA GLY A 140 10.08 18.55 -0.62
C GLY A 140 10.98 18.08 -1.76
N PHE A 141 10.40 17.57 -2.85
CA PHE A 141 11.17 17.15 -4.01
C PHE A 141 11.87 18.35 -4.67
N THR A 142 13.15 18.17 -5.01
CA THR A 142 14.00 19.20 -5.59
C THR A 142 14.86 18.63 -6.72
N ARG A 143 15.15 19.48 -7.71
CA ARG A 143 16.17 19.29 -8.74
C ARG A 143 17.13 20.48 -8.71
N ASN A 144 18.40 20.24 -8.45
CA ASN A 144 19.41 21.28 -8.22
C ASN A 144 18.98 22.31 -7.17
N GLN A 145 18.35 21.83 -6.08
CA GLN A 145 17.80 22.65 -5.00
C GLN A 145 16.59 23.53 -5.40
N ILE A 146 16.10 23.42 -6.63
CA ILE A 146 14.86 24.05 -7.07
C ILE A 146 13.71 23.09 -6.74
N ALA A 147 12.75 23.54 -5.95
CA ALA A 147 11.57 22.76 -5.61
C ALA A 147 10.73 22.47 -6.86
N ILE A 148 10.26 21.23 -6.99
CA ILE A 148 9.35 20.79 -8.02
C ILE A 148 8.15 20.18 -7.32
N ASP A 149 6.95 20.63 -7.67
CA ASP A 149 5.73 20.00 -7.17
C ASP A 149 5.47 18.69 -7.92
N VAL A 150 5.29 17.61 -7.17
CA VAL A 150 5.08 16.27 -7.73
C VAL A 150 3.75 15.73 -7.26
N LEU A 151 2.87 15.46 -8.21
CA LEU A 151 1.57 14.86 -7.92
C LEU A 151 1.71 13.47 -7.30
N PRO A 152 0.78 13.06 -6.43
CA PRO A 152 0.81 11.73 -5.84
C PRO A 152 0.71 10.59 -6.87
N TYR A 153 1.52 9.55 -6.68
CA TYR A 153 1.53 8.34 -7.49
C TYR A 153 0.52 7.33 -6.94
N ARG A 154 -0.42 6.90 -7.78
CA ARG A 154 -1.36 5.81 -7.44
C ARG A 154 -0.64 4.47 -7.46
N LEU A 155 -0.66 3.75 -6.34
CA LEU A 155 -0.11 2.40 -6.23
C LEU A 155 -1.16 1.32 -6.48
N GLY A 156 -2.39 1.54 -6.00
CA GLY A 156 -3.48 0.59 -6.20
C GLY A 156 -4.59 0.71 -5.16
N GLU A 157 -5.50 -0.26 -5.17
CA GLU A 157 -6.52 -0.44 -4.15
C GLU A 157 -6.25 -1.74 -3.39
N TYR A 158 -6.30 -1.66 -2.07
CA TYR A 158 -5.92 -2.74 -1.16
C TYR A 158 -7.05 -3.00 -0.18
N GLY A 159 -7.26 -4.26 0.19
CA GLY A 159 -8.35 -4.63 1.10
C GLY A 159 -8.10 -4.14 2.53
N GLY A 160 -9.13 -3.59 3.16
CA GLY A 160 -9.11 -3.16 4.55
C GLY A 160 -8.60 -1.74 4.78
N THR A 161 -8.26 -1.45 6.05
CA THR A 161 -7.73 -0.15 6.47
C THR A 161 -6.22 -0.16 6.31
N CYS A 162 -5.67 0.88 5.68
CA CYS A 162 -4.23 1.06 5.54
C CYS A 162 -3.70 2.11 6.53
N SER A 163 -2.48 1.90 7.02
CA SER A 163 -1.75 2.86 7.81
C SER A 163 -0.26 2.76 7.51
N GLU A 164 0.48 3.85 7.72
CA GLU A 164 1.93 3.78 7.75
C GLU A 164 2.40 2.91 8.94
N ILE A 165 3.51 2.20 8.75
CA ILE A 165 4.18 1.42 9.80
C ILE A 165 5.67 1.74 9.83
N ALA A 166 6.30 1.51 10.97
CA ALA A 166 7.75 1.59 11.07
C ALA A 166 8.43 0.63 10.07
N VAL A 167 9.58 1.03 9.50
CA VAL A 167 10.38 0.18 8.62
C VAL A 167 10.71 -1.13 9.35
N PRO A 168 10.24 -2.28 8.86
CA PRO A 168 10.46 -3.53 9.56
C PRO A 168 11.95 -3.88 9.63
N SER A 169 12.37 -4.54 10.71
CA SER A 169 13.73 -5.05 10.81
C SER A 169 14.00 -6.05 9.68
N GLY A 170 15.14 -5.91 9.02
CA GLY A 170 15.48 -6.70 7.85
C GLY A 170 14.76 -6.28 6.55
N ALA A 171 14.12 -5.11 6.50
CA ALA A 171 13.45 -4.62 5.29
C ALA A 171 14.30 -4.69 4.00
N ALA A 172 15.61 -4.47 4.10
CA ALA A 172 16.53 -4.60 2.97
C ALA A 172 16.60 -6.02 2.37
N SER A 173 16.27 -7.07 3.13
CA SER A 173 16.30 -8.46 2.65
C SER A 173 14.98 -8.96 2.07
N PHE A 174 13.93 -8.13 2.09
CA PHE A 174 12.62 -8.48 1.53
C PHE A 174 12.56 -8.37 0.00
N VAL A 175 13.55 -7.71 -0.60
CA VAL A 175 13.71 -7.53 -2.04
C VAL A 175 15.00 -8.21 -2.46
N SER A 176 14.94 -9.10 -3.44
CA SER A 176 16.11 -9.84 -3.91
C SER A 176 16.95 -9.04 -4.91
N GLY A 177 18.28 -9.17 -4.81
CA GLY A 177 19.21 -8.77 -5.87
C GLY A 177 19.45 -7.26 -6.05
N ALA A 178 18.94 -6.41 -5.16
CA ALA A 178 19.13 -4.96 -5.24
C ALA A 178 19.80 -4.40 -3.99
N ASN A 179 20.68 -3.40 -4.15
CA ASN A 179 21.15 -2.54 -3.06
C ASN A 179 20.06 -1.53 -2.66
N ALA A 180 18.81 -1.98 -2.62
CA ALA A 180 17.65 -1.15 -2.41
C ALA A 180 17.56 -0.76 -0.94
N ARG A 181 17.63 0.55 -0.65
CA ARG A 181 17.49 1.07 0.71
C ARG A 181 16.01 1.28 1.01
N PRO A 182 15.44 0.67 2.07
CA PRO A 182 14.07 0.96 2.48
C PRO A 182 13.91 2.44 2.85
N ILE A 183 12.75 3.03 2.54
CA ILE A 183 12.40 4.43 2.82
C ILE A 183 11.24 4.47 3.81
N THR A 184 10.06 4.00 3.41
CA THR A 184 8.83 3.98 4.22
C THR A 184 7.99 2.75 3.91
N PHE A 185 7.10 2.37 4.82
CA PHE A 185 6.24 1.20 4.72
C PHE A 185 4.81 1.52 5.13
N ALA A 186 3.86 0.88 4.47
CA ALA A 186 2.46 0.87 4.88
C ALA A 186 1.97 -0.56 5.03
N GLU A 187 0.95 -0.74 5.87
CA GLU A 187 0.23 -1.99 6.02
C GLU A 187 -1.26 -1.78 5.87
N CYS A 188 -1.90 -2.62 5.06
CA CYS A 188 -3.34 -2.71 4.90
C CYS A 188 -3.84 -4.00 5.57
N VAL A 189 -4.78 -3.88 6.50
CA VAL A 189 -5.34 -5.01 7.25
C VAL A 189 -6.84 -5.11 6.98
N GLY A 190 -7.26 -6.25 6.42
CA GLY A 190 -8.66 -6.49 6.05
C GLY A 190 -8.99 -7.96 5.85
N ALA A 191 -10.22 -8.36 6.20
CA ALA A 191 -10.80 -9.68 5.94
C ALA A 191 -9.86 -10.88 6.17
N GLY A 192 -9.12 -10.90 7.29
CA GLY A 192 -8.20 -12.00 7.61
C GLY A 192 -6.91 -12.04 6.78
N SER A 193 -6.58 -10.93 6.12
CA SER A 193 -5.34 -10.74 5.37
C SER A 193 -4.62 -9.47 5.81
N ARG A 194 -3.30 -9.48 5.61
CA ARG A 194 -2.41 -8.35 5.81
C ARG A 194 -1.60 -8.17 4.55
N GLU A 195 -1.54 -6.95 4.05
CA GLU A 195 -0.73 -6.58 2.91
C GLU A 195 0.21 -5.46 3.31
N GLN A 196 1.50 -5.64 3.03
CA GLN A 196 2.53 -4.64 3.32
C GLN A 196 3.07 -4.10 2.01
N LEU A 197 3.19 -2.78 1.97
CA LEU A 197 3.82 -2.01 0.93
C LEU A 197 5.11 -1.44 1.47
N GLY A 198 6.18 -1.48 0.69
CA GLY A 198 7.46 -0.89 1.03
C GLY A 198 7.98 -0.08 -0.14
N VAL A 199 8.42 1.15 0.14
CA VAL A 199 9.10 2.00 -0.83
C VAL A 199 10.60 1.92 -0.59
N TYR A 200 11.37 1.76 -1.67
CA TYR A 200 12.80 1.60 -1.63
C TYR A 200 13.50 2.53 -2.62
N GLN A 201 14.68 3.01 -2.24
CA GLN A 201 15.60 3.73 -3.13
C GLN A 201 16.61 2.75 -3.71
N ASN A 202 16.72 2.71 -5.04
CA ASN A 202 17.75 1.96 -5.76
C ASN A 202 18.43 2.87 -6.79
N GLY A 203 19.46 3.60 -6.34
CA GLY A 203 20.07 4.66 -7.14
C GLY A 203 19.05 5.77 -7.42
N GLN A 204 18.84 6.10 -8.71
CA GLN A 204 17.85 7.09 -9.16
C GLN A 204 16.41 6.56 -9.20
N LEU A 205 16.21 5.27 -8.94
CA LEU A 205 14.89 4.65 -8.98
C LEU A 205 14.27 4.64 -7.58
N ILE A 206 13.01 5.07 -7.49
CA ILE A 206 12.14 4.80 -6.36
C ILE A 206 11.23 3.64 -6.74
N GLU A 207 11.33 2.56 -6.01
CA GLU A 207 10.65 1.31 -6.30
C GLU A 207 9.70 0.95 -5.17
N THR A 208 8.44 0.74 -5.50
CA THR A 208 7.44 0.26 -4.55
C THR A 208 7.22 -1.21 -4.74
N TYR A 209 7.18 -1.95 -3.63
CA TYR A 209 6.91 -3.38 -3.62
C TYR A 209 5.78 -3.72 -2.65
N SER A 210 5.09 -4.83 -2.90
CA SER A 210 4.01 -5.36 -2.06
C SER A 210 4.26 -6.81 -1.66
N ARG A 211 3.79 -7.20 -0.48
CA ARG A 211 3.67 -8.60 -0.05
C ARG A 211 2.40 -8.81 0.75
N ARG A 212 1.77 -9.96 0.59
CA ARG A 212 0.53 -10.31 1.28
C ARG A 212 0.70 -11.59 2.10
N THR A 213 0.00 -11.67 3.21
CA THR A 213 -0.17 -12.90 4.00
C THR A 213 -1.58 -12.97 4.59
N THR A 214 -1.97 -14.13 5.08
CA THR A 214 -3.17 -14.29 5.92
C THR A 214 -2.84 -13.88 7.35
N THR A 215 -3.83 -13.43 8.13
CA THR A 215 -3.62 -13.10 9.55
C THR A 215 -3.04 -14.30 10.30
N GLY A 216 -1.93 -14.07 11.03
CA GLY A 216 -1.17 -15.12 11.72
C GLY A 216 -0.17 -15.90 10.85
N GLY A 217 -0.16 -15.65 9.53
CA GLY A 217 0.84 -16.20 8.61
C GLY A 217 2.12 -15.35 8.56
N SER A 218 3.18 -15.94 8.03
CA SER A 218 4.44 -15.24 7.73
C SER A 218 4.35 -14.54 6.38
N PHE A 219 5.03 -13.41 6.26
CA PHE A 219 5.20 -12.75 4.97
C PHE A 219 6.22 -13.48 4.10
N GLY A 220 5.93 -13.55 2.79
CA GLY A 220 6.88 -13.98 1.78
C GLY A 220 7.79 -12.84 1.28
N GLN A 221 8.44 -13.10 0.14
CA GLN A 221 9.20 -12.09 -0.60
C GLN A 221 8.28 -10.99 -1.15
N MET A 222 8.81 -9.78 -1.29
CA MET A 222 8.08 -8.68 -1.90
C MET A 222 8.10 -8.75 -3.42
N THR A 223 6.99 -8.35 -4.03
CA THR A 223 6.81 -8.26 -5.49
C THR A 223 6.76 -6.80 -5.91
N LYS A 224 7.46 -6.44 -6.98
CA LYS A 224 7.50 -5.06 -7.47
C LYS A 224 6.12 -4.62 -7.99
N VAL A 225 5.68 -3.44 -7.55
CA VAL A 225 4.41 -2.82 -7.93
C VAL A 225 4.66 -1.66 -8.90
N GLN A 226 5.64 -0.81 -8.59
CA GLN A 226 5.91 0.40 -9.36
C GLN A 226 7.40 0.75 -9.31
N THR A 227 7.87 1.40 -10.38
CA THR A 227 9.16 2.07 -10.45
C THR A 227 8.94 3.49 -10.93
N ILE A 228 9.54 4.45 -10.24
CA ILE A 228 9.59 5.87 -10.59
C ILE A 228 11.06 6.21 -10.81
N ASP A 229 11.38 6.80 -11.97
CA ASP A 229 12.71 7.36 -12.24
C ASP A 229 12.72 8.82 -11.83
N LEU A 230 13.55 9.18 -10.84
CA LEU A 230 13.65 10.56 -10.34
C LEU A 230 14.10 11.54 -11.44
N ALA A 231 14.95 11.10 -12.37
CA ALA A 231 15.39 11.93 -13.49
C ALA A 231 14.30 12.14 -14.55
N GLY A 232 13.24 11.34 -14.51
CA GLY A 232 12.08 11.45 -15.40
C GLY A 232 10.98 12.39 -14.87
N ILE A 233 11.10 12.88 -13.65
CA ILE A 233 10.13 13.82 -13.06
C ILE A 233 10.38 15.21 -13.66
N VAL A 234 9.42 15.69 -14.44
CA VAL A 234 9.44 17.01 -15.09
C VAL A 234 8.23 17.83 -14.63
N GLU A 235 8.38 19.16 -14.60
CA GLU A 235 7.27 20.11 -14.43
C GLU A 235 6.30 20.08 -15.62
#